data_AF-A0AB35FUU8-F1
#
_entry.id   AF-A0AB35FUU8-F1
#
_cell.length_a   1.000
_cell.length_b   1.000
_cell.length_c   1.000
_cell.angle_alpha   90.00
_cell.angle_beta   90.00
_cell.angle_gamma   90.00
#
_symmetry.space_group_name_H-M   'P 1'
#
loop_
_entity.id
_entity.type
_entity.pdbx_description
1 polymer ?
#
loop_
_entity_poly.entity_id
_entity_poly.type
_entity_poly.pdbx_seq_one_letter_code
_entity_poly.pdbx_strand_id
1 'polypeptide(L)'
;MSKIVNAQIDETFFGREEHGILTCYLYLKGNGFGVGLGGRALDGYDKSKKKRVATQEGFEFIDRIMTVVGVKKWEDLVGEYVRIEVPEAGFGSKITKVGNLIKDDWLDFEKFFDEQGGRE
;
A
#
# COMPACT_ATOMS: atom_id res chain seq x y z
N MET A 1 -21.82 -6.83 3.15
CA MET A 1 -21.48 -5.68 2.28
C MET A 1 -20.28 -4.96 2.85
N SER A 2 -19.27 -4.64 2.05
CA SER A 2 -18.15 -3.81 2.50
C SER A 2 -18.63 -2.36 2.74
N LYS A 3 -17.96 -1.67 3.66
CA LYS A 3 -18.21 -0.26 3.97
C LYS A 3 -17.02 0.58 3.56
N ILE A 4 -17.29 1.69 2.88
CA ILE A 4 -16.27 2.71 2.61
C ILE A 4 -16.23 3.66 3.80
N VAL A 5 -15.04 3.88 4.35
CA VAL A 5 -14.80 4.86 5.43
C VAL A 5 -13.59 5.71 5.10
N ASN A 6 -13.53 6.89 5.71
CA ASN A 6 -12.36 7.75 5.63
C ASN A 6 -11.38 7.38 6.76
N ALA A 7 -10.09 7.43 6.44
CA ALA A 7 -9.01 7.27 7.40
C ALA A 7 -7.90 8.28 7.10
N GLN A 8 -7.13 8.63 8.13
CA GLN A 8 -5.92 9.42 8.00
C GLN A 8 -4.71 8.49 7.94
N ILE A 9 -3.74 8.80 7.11
CA ILE A 9 -2.41 8.17 7.15
C ILE A 9 -1.67 8.78 8.35
N ASP A 10 -1.49 7.98 9.40
CA ASP A 10 -0.83 8.39 10.65
C ASP A 10 0.69 8.24 10.59
N GLU A 11 1.14 7.19 9.92
CA GLU A 11 2.55 6.85 9.78
C GLU A 11 2.76 6.12 8.45
N THR A 12 3.97 6.23 7.89
CA THR A 12 4.40 5.43 6.76
C THR A 12 5.75 4.78 7.04
N PHE A 13 5.96 3.62 6.43
CA PHE A 13 7.26 2.97 6.38
C PHE A 13 7.63 2.72 4.93
N PHE A 14 8.87 3.00 4.57
CA PHE A 14 9.49 2.54 3.33
C PHE A 14 10.94 2.17 3.62
N GLY A 15 11.27 0.90 3.48
CA GLY A 15 12.58 0.42 3.90
C GLY A 15 12.71 -1.09 3.88
N ARG A 16 13.82 -1.58 4.45
CA ARG A 16 14.06 -3.01 4.61
C ARG A 16 13.62 -3.46 5.99
N GLU A 17 12.83 -4.53 6.04
CA GLU A 17 12.52 -5.20 7.30
C GLU A 17 13.66 -6.13 7.76
N GLU A 18 13.58 -6.60 9.00
CA GLU A 18 14.56 -7.52 9.61
C GLU A 18 14.77 -8.80 8.79
N HIS A 19 13.74 -9.24 8.05
CA HIS A 19 13.80 -10.40 7.16
C HIS A 19 14.40 -10.09 5.77
N GLY A 20 14.89 -8.87 5.54
CA GLY A 20 15.70 -8.47 4.39
C GLY A 20 14.94 -8.02 3.15
N ILE A 21 13.61 -8.02 3.17
CA ILE A 21 12.77 -7.54 2.05
C ILE A 21 12.65 -6.02 2.05
N LEU A 22 12.72 -5.40 0.88
CA LEU A 22 12.28 -4.01 0.70
C LEU A 22 10.75 -3.99 0.65
N THR A 23 10.10 -3.17 1.47
CA THR A 23 8.64 -3.08 1.58
C THR A 23 8.20 -1.66 1.96
N CYS A 24 6.90 -1.42 1.91
CA CYS A 24 6.28 -0.22 2.46
C CYS A 24 5.01 -0.54 3.25
N TYR A 25 4.67 0.34 4.19
CA TYR A 25 3.41 0.34 4.91
C TYR A 25 2.79 1.73 4.97
N LEU A 26 1.46 1.77 4.91
CA LEU A 26 0.63 2.89 5.35
C LEU A 26 -0.09 2.45 6.63
N TYR A 27 0.15 3.17 7.73
CA TYR A 27 -0.61 2.98 8.96
C TYR A 27 -1.73 4.00 8.99
N LEU A 28 -2.95 3.50 8.93
CA LEU A 28 -4.16 4.30 8.81
C LEU A 28 -4.91 4.30 10.14
N LYS A 29 -5.42 5.46 10.54
CA LYS A 29 -6.32 5.60 11.69
C LYS A 29 -7.65 6.20 11.27
N GLY A 30 -8.73 5.65 11.80
CA GLY A 30 -10.06 6.23 11.71
C GLY A 30 -10.69 6.37 13.09
N ASN A 31 -11.98 6.71 13.13
CA ASN A 31 -12.67 6.92 14.40
C ASN A 31 -12.84 5.59 15.17
N GLY A 32 -11.90 5.30 16.08
CA GLY A 32 -11.91 4.11 16.93
C GLY A 32 -11.25 2.86 16.31
N PHE A 33 -10.48 2.99 15.22
CA PHE A 33 -9.73 1.87 14.63
C PHE A 33 -8.38 2.32 14.06
N GLY A 34 -7.46 1.36 13.98
CA GLY A 34 -6.18 1.49 13.28
C GLY A 34 -5.89 0.26 12.43
N VAL A 35 -5.24 0.43 11.28
CA VAL A 35 -4.90 -0.66 10.35
C VAL A 35 -3.59 -0.37 9.64
N GLY A 36 -2.74 -1.39 9.50
CA GLY A 36 -1.57 -1.35 8.62
C GLY A 36 -1.92 -1.93 7.25
N LEU A 37 -1.57 -1.21 6.19
CA LEU A 37 -1.74 -1.64 4.81
C LEU A 37 -0.38 -1.65 4.10
N GLY A 38 0.04 -2.77 3.54
CA GLY A 38 1.38 -2.93 2.98
C GLY A 38 1.96 -4.31 3.18
N GLY A 39 3.29 -4.39 3.25
CA GLY A 39 3.99 -5.64 3.58
C GLY A 39 4.29 -6.56 2.40
N ARG A 40 4.01 -6.13 1.16
CA ARG A 40 4.41 -6.85 -0.05
C ARG A 40 5.87 -6.51 -0.38
N ALA A 41 6.63 -7.51 -0.80
CA ALA A 41 8.00 -7.30 -1.25
C ALA A 41 8.02 -6.46 -2.53
N LEU A 42 8.75 -5.35 -2.49
CA LEU A 42 9.04 -4.45 -3.63
C LEU A 42 10.37 -4.81 -4.31
N ASP A 43 10.98 -5.92 -3.86
CA ASP A 43 12.21 -6.47 -4.37
C ASP A 43 12.09 -7.97 -4.66
N GLY A 44 12.97 -8.46 -5.54
CA GLY A 44 13.07 -9.86 -5.92
C GLY A 44 14.49 -10.38 -5.73
N TYR A 45 14.65 -11.70 -5.55
CA TYR A 45 15.97 -12.30 -5.46
C TYR A 45 16.58 -12.49 -6.86
N ASP A 46 17.67 -11.79 -7.14
CA ASP A 46 18.45 -11.96 -8.36
C ASP A 46 19.48 -13.08 -8.15
N LYS A 47 19.28 -14.21 -8.83
CA LYS A 47 20.17 -15.38 -8.74
C LYS A 47 21.60 -15.08 -9.22
N SER A 48 21.77 -14.20 -10.22
CA SER A 48 23.07 -13.85 -10.77
C SER A 48 23.88 -13.00 -9.80
N LYS A 49 23.22 -12.06 -9.11
CA LYS A 49 23.84 -11.15 -8.13
C LYS A 49 23.85 -11.70 -6.71
N LYS A 50 23.19 -12.85 -6.48
CA LYS A 50 23.03 -13.51 -5.17
C LYS A 50 22.51 -12.57 -4.07
N LYS A 51 21.60 -11.67 -4.43
CA LYS A 51 21.01 -10.69 -3.51
C LYS A 51 19.62 -10.25 -3.97
N ARG A 52 18.85 -9.66 -3.05
CA ARG A 52 17.60 -8.97 -3.39
C ARG A 52 17.88 -7.65 -4.11
N VAL A 53 17.11 -7.37 -5.14
CA VAL A 53 17.17 -6.14 -5.93
C VAL A 53 15.77 -5.58 -6.07
N ALA A 54 15.62 -4.26 -5.89
CA ALA A 54 14.35 -3.58 -6.12
C ALA A 54 13.87 -3.85 -7.55
N THR A 55 12.55 -4.03 -7.72
CA THR A 55 11.95 -4.29 -9.03
C THR A 55 11.25 -3.05 -9.57
N GLN A 56 11.01 -3.03 -10.88
CA GLN A 56 10.29 -1.93 -11.53
C GLN A 56 8.86 -1.83 -10.96
N GLU A 57 8.18 -2.95 -10.80
CA GLU A 57 6.82 -3.05 -10.27
C GLU A 57 6.76 -2.50 -8.84
N GLY A 58 7.81 -2.73 -8.04
CA GLY A 58 7.94 -2.14 -6.72
C GLY A 58 7.96 -0.61 -6.75
N PHE A 59 8.67 0.00 -7.72
CA PHE A 59 8.67 1.46 -7.90
C PHE A 59 7.35 1.99 -8.45
N GLU A 60 6.74 1.30 -9.42
CA GLU A 60 5.42 1.65 -9.96
C GLU A 60 4.35 1.60 -8.87
N PHE A 61 4.47 0.68 -7.91
CA PHE A 61 3.57 0.59 -6.77
C PHE A 61 3.66 1.81 -5.85
N ILE A 62 4.88 2.23 -5.51
CA ILE A 62 5.14 3.42 -4.70
C ILE A 62 4.60 4.68 -5.40
N ASP A 63 4.87 4.83 -6.70
CA ASP A 63 4.34 5.91 -7.52
C ASP A 63 2.79 5.91 -7.56
N ARG A 64 2.20 4.71 -7.68
CA ARG A 64 0.75 4.55 -7.71
C ARG A 64 0.10 4.93 -6.38
N ILE A 65 0.72 4.60 -5.23
CA ILE A 65 0.27 5.05 -3.91
C ILE A 65 0.24 6.59 -3.87
N MET A 66 1.36 7.25 -4.21
CA MET A 66 1.44 8.71 -4.20
C MET A 66 0.41 9.35 -5.14
N THR A 67 0.22 8.77 -6.33
CA THR A 67 -0.77 9.22 -7.31
C THR A 67 -2.21 9.12 -6.80
N VAL A 68 -2.59 7.99 -6.18
CA VAL A 68 -3.94 7.82 -5.61
C VAL A 68 -4.16 8.80 -4.45
N VAL A 69 -3.20 8.95 -3.56
CA VAL A 69 -3.35 9.89 -2.42
C VAL A 69 -3.38 11.33 -2.92
N GLY A 70 -2.61 11.64 -3.97
CA GLY A 70 -2.53 12.97 -4.58
C GLY A 70 -1.33 13.79 -4.10
N VAL A 71 -0.26 13.12 -3.67
CA VAL A 71 0.97 13.76 -3.18
C VAL A 71 2.11 13.61 -4.17
N LYS A 72 3.16 14.43 -4.03
CA LYS A 72 4.35 14.40 -4.89
C LYS A 72 5.56 13.73 -4.24
N LYS A 73 5.52 13.54 -2.92
CA LYS A 73 6.61 12.98 -2.12
C LYS A 73 6.02 11.97 -1.15
N TRP A 74 6.79 10.93 -0.84
CA TRP A 74 6.37 9.90 0.10
C TRP A 74 6.16 10.48 1.50
N GLU A 75 7.02 11.42 1.90
CA GLU A 75 6.97 12.09 3.20
C GLU A 75 5.70 12.91 3.38
N ASP A 76 5.10 13.38 2.29
CA ASP A 76 3.84 14.14 2.30
C ASP A 76 2.61 13.22 2.51
N LEU A 77 2.76 11.89 2.52
CA LEU A 77 1.64 10.96 2.78
C LEU A 77 1.11 11.10 4.21
N VAL A 78 1.99 11.35 5.18
CA VAL A 78 1.58 11.44 6.59
C VAL A 78 0.71 12.68 6.79
N GLY A 79 -0.46 12.48 7.38
CA GLY A 79 -1.45 13.53 7.59
C GLY A 79 -2.56 13.58 6.54
N GLU A 80 -2.36 12.97 5.37
CA GLU A 80 -3.36 12.92 4.30
C GLU A 80 -4.52 11.98 4.63
N TYR A 81 -5.68 12.28 4.04
CA TYR A 81 -6.90 11.51 4.23
C TYR A 81 -7.21 10.70 2.97
N VAL A 82 -7.58 9.44 3.19
CA VAL A 82 -7.91 8.47 2.15
C VAL A 82 -9.22 7.78 2.46
N ARG A 83 -9.81 7.17 1.43
CA ARG A 83 -10.90 6.22 1.59
C ARG A 83 -10.33 4.80 1.68
N ILE A 84 -10.93 3.97 2.52
CA ILE A 84 -10.63 2.54 2.59
C ILE A 84 -11.91 1.73 2.50
N GLU A 85 -11.78 0.53 1.93
CA GLU A 85 -12.87 -0.45 1.87
C GLU A 85 -12.71 -1.45 3.03
N VAL A 86 -13.63 -1.41 3.99
CA VAL A 86 -13.65 -2.28 5.16
C VAL A 86 -14.64 -3.43 4.91
N PRO A 87 -14.19 -4.69 4.88
CA PRO A 87 -15.09 -5.84 4.78
C PRO A 87 -16.03 -5.94 6.00
N GLU A 88 -17.21 -6.51 5.83
CA GLU A 88 -18.20 -6.65 6.92
C GLU A 88 -17.81 -7.70 7.97
N ALA A 89 -17.00 -8.68 7.58
CA ALA A 89 -16.39 -9.59 8.54
C ALA A 89 -15.56 -8.72 9.51
N GLY A 90 -15.86 -8.77 10.81
CA GLY A 90 -15.41 -7.78 11.77
C GLY A 90 -13.90 -7.76 12.05
N PHE A 91 -13.55 -7.62 13.32
CA PHE A 91 -12.16 -7.48 13.79
C PHE A 91 -11.26 -8.59 13.20
N GLY A 92 -10.20 -8.20 12.46
CA GLY A 92 -9.27 -9.13 11.80
C GLY A 92 -9.41 -9.24 10.28
N SER A 93 -10.43 -8.63 9.67
CA SER A 93 -10.51 -8.57 8.20
C SER A 93 -9.40 -7.75 7.59
N LYS A 94 -8.78 -8.31 6.55
CA LYS A 94 -7.71 -7.66 5.81
C LYS A 94 -8.29 -6.54 4.94
N ILE A 95 -7.83 -5.32 5.19
CA ILE A 95 -8.04 -4.18 4.30
C ILE A 95 -6.96 -4.26 3.23
N THR A 96 -7.35 -4.12 1.96
CA THR A 96 -6.41 -4.21 0.83
C THR A 96 -6.40 -2.96 -0.04
N LYS A 97 -7.38 -2.05 0.13
CA LYS A 97 -7.59 -0.93 -0.79
C LYS A 97 -7.48 0.43 -0.13
N VAL A 98 -6.86 1.35 -0.86
CA VAL A 98 -6.85 2.78 -0.58
C VAL A 98 -7.38 3.52 -1.79
N GLY A 99 -8.22 4.52 -1.56
CA GLY A 99 -8.78 5.38 -2.59
C GLY A 99 -8.55 6.86 -2.30
N ASN A 100 -8.49 7.65 -3.36
CA ASN A 100 -8.41 9.11 -3.27
C ASN A 100 -9.64 9.65 -2.52
N LEU A 101 -9.47 10.72 -1.74
CA LEU A 101 -10.56 11.30 -0.96
C LEU A 101 -11.68 11.90 -1.83
N ILE A 102 -11.33 12.49 -2.98
CA ILE A 102 -12.25 13.26 -3.83
C ILE A 102 -12.57 12.50 -5.12
N LYS A 103 -11.55 12.00 -5.81
CA LYS A 103 -11.67 11.30 -7.10
C LYS A 103 -12.07 9.85 -6.89
N ASP A 104 -12.80 9.28 -7.82
CA ASP A 104 -13.07 7.83 -7.84
C ASP A 104 -11.87 7.05 -8.40
N ASP A 105 -10.76 7.13 -7.65
CA ASP A 105 -9.50 6.47 -7.99
C ASP A 105 -9.06 5.59 -6.82
N TRP A 106 -8.78 4.31 -7.11
CA TRP A 106 -8.51 3.28 -6.12
C TRP A 106 -7.28 2.44 -6.48
N LEU A 107 -6.53 2.05 -5.45
CA LEU A 107 -5.43 1.10 -5.53
C LEU A 107 -5.75 -0.09 -4.61
N ASP A 108 -5.70 -1.29 -5.16
CA ASP A 108 -5.75 -2.55 -4.41
C ASP A 108 -4.33 -3.12 -4.29
N PHE A 109 -3.81 -3.15 -3.06
CA PHE A 109 -2.45 -3.56 -2.74
C PHE A 109 -2.18 -5.03 -3.06
N GLU A 110 -3.21 -5.89 -3.02
CA GLU A 110 -3.04 -7.31 -3.32
C GLU A 110 -3.05 -7.57 -4.83
N LYS A 111 -3.99 -6.94 -5.53
CA LYS A 111 -4.18 -7.16 -6.98
C LYS A 111 -3.15 -6.46 -7.84
N PHE A 112 -2.54 -5.37 -7.36
CA PHE A 112 -1.57 -4.59 -8.14
C PHE A 112 -0.46 -5.46 -8.74
N PHE A 113 0.06 -6.42 -7.98
CA PHE A 113 1.13 -7.31 -8.42
C PHE A 113 0.63 -8.47 -9.29
N ASP A 114 -0.61 -8.91 -9.11
CA ASP A 114 -1.20 -10.02 -9.87
C ASP A 114 -1.54 -9.59 -11.30
N GLU A 115 -1.97 -8.33 -11.49
CA GLU A 115 -2.31 -7.77 -12.80
C GLU A 115 -1.08 -7.52 -13.69
N GLN A 116 0.11 -7.37 -13.09
CA GLN A 116 1.38 -7.14 -13.78
C GLN A 116 2.11 -8.46 -14.13
N GLY A 117 1.89 -9.53 -13.36
CA GLY A 117 2.49 -10.85 -13.60
C GLY A 117 1.95 -11.60 -14.83
N GLY A 118 0.96 -11.03 -15.54
CA GLY A 118 0.43 -11.55 -16.82
C GLY A 118 1.03 -10.88 -18.06
N ARG A 119 2.02 -10.00 -17.89
CA ARG A 119 2.77 -9.38 -19.00
C ARG A 119 4.07 -10.15 -19.24
N GLU A 120 3.96 -11.41 -19.66
CA GLU A 120 5.06 -12.19 -20.25
C GLU A 120 4.97 -12.22 -21.77
#